data_AF-A0AAW0YKC6-F1
#
_entry.id   AF-A0AAW0YKC6-F1
#
_cell.length_a   1.000
_cell.length_b   1.000
_cell.length_c   1.000
_cell.angle_alpha   90.00
_cell.angle_beta   90.00
_cell.angle_gamma   90.00
#
_symmetry.space_group_name_H-M   'P 1'
#
loop_
_entity.id
_entity.type
_entity.pdbx_description
1 polymer ?
#
loop_
_entity_poly.entity_id
_entity_poly.type
_entity_poly.pdbx_seq_one_letter_code
_entity_poly.pdbx_strand_id
1 'polypeptide(L)'
;MIRSSTQTSTRKRRLIVQNTRIVKLDFHRREWCGRSKLHIPRLHTLRLDLLTCGLGPVLHGLTDSEAQCSLLKSFQPVKLVLFGASLNNIGPFPIGFPTTEKAGFYDKVEKLVFIVPSINFTPNTMFEPFPPMKKLKQVVWIIYTALPGPKETWKFGTHSIHGEGFSPGISMGLFAFSSAIWFFQGVPVTIVNAGSMDRSIVQETEWHYDKIEAKIREHIEKAWLTPWMAMPREETNNMEEEHEEVRVERVRQRMESIRFVTMPEYLRTEDWEGELSQNEVKGWSD
;
A
#
# COMPACT_ATOMS: atom_id res chain seq x y z
N MET A 1 15.27 -14.24 -34.76
CA MET A 1 14.50 -13.26 -35.57
C MET A 1 13.10 -13.15 -35.00
N ILE A 2 12.77 -12.04 -34.33
CA ILE A 2 11.38 -11.67 -34.05
C ILE A 2 11.15 -10.38 -34.84
N ARG A 3 10.48 -10.52 -35.99
CA ARG A 3 9.93 -9.40 -36.76
C ARG A 3 8.56 -9.08 -36.17
N SER A 4 8.38 -7.86 -35.68
CA SER A 4 7.14 -7.09 -35.80
C SER A 4 7.39 -5.67 -35.31
N SER A 5 8.17 -4.92 -36.10
CA SER A 5 8.24 -3.47 -36.00
C SER A 5 6.98 -2.87 -36.62
N THR A 6 5.88 -2.79 -35.88
CA THR A 6 4.87 -1.78 -36.18
C THR A 6 5.45 -0.42 -35.80
N GLN A 7 6.07 0.25 -36.78
CA GLN A 7 6.41 1.67 -36.69
C GLN A 7 5.11 2.46 -36.50
N THR A 8 4.68 2.63 -35.25
CA THR A 8 3.68 3.63 -34.88
C THR A 8 4.25 5.01 -35.21
N SER A 9 3.61 5.72 -36.14
CA SER A 9 4.03 7.09 -36.49
C SER A 9 4.16 7.97 -35.24
N THR A 10 5.11 8.90 -35.25
CA THR A 10 5.36 9.83 -34.12
C THR A 10 4.08 10.56 -33.68
N ARG A 11 3.17 10.84 -34.62
CA ARG A 11 1.83 11.40 -34.35
C ARG A 11 0.95 10.46 -33.53
N LYS A 12 0.88 9.16 -33.86
CA LYS A 12 0.10 8.18 -33.09
C LYS A 12 0.64 8.01 -31.67
N ARG A 13 1.97 7.93 -31.51
CA ARG A 13 2.59 7.86 -30.17
C ARG A 13 2.31 9.10 -29.33
N ARG A 14 2.41 10.29 -29.92
CA ARG A 14 2.09 11.56 -29.23
C ARG A 14 0.63 11.60 -28.79
N LEU A 15 -0.29 11.17 -29.64
CA LEU A 15 -1.72 11.11 -29.31
C LEU A 15 -2.02 10.13 -28.18
N ILE A 16 -1.36 8.96 -28.16
CA ILE A 16 -1.48 8.00 -27.05
C ILE A 16 -1.05 8.67 -25.75
N VAL A 17 0.18 9.20 -25.70
CA VAL A 17 0.74 9.86 -24.50
C VAL A 17 -0.13 11.04 -24.01
N GLN A 18 -0.69 11.82 -24.94
CA GLN A 18 -1.55 12.97 -24.60
C GLN A 18 -2.92 12.56 -24.02
N ASN A 19 -3.39 11.34 -24.28
CA ASN A 19 -4.69 10.86 -23.81
C ASN A 19 -4.59 9.78 -22.73
N THR A 20 -3.40 9.24 -22.47
CA THR A 20 -3.16 8.31 -21.37
C THR A 20 -3.43 8.99 -20.03
N ARG A 21 -4.41 8.45 -19.30
CA ARG A 21 -4.72 8.86 -17.91
C ARG A 21 -4.27 7.83 -16.88
N ILE A 22 -4.10 6.58 -17.28
CA ILE A 22 -3.73 5.48 -16.40
C ILE A 22 -2.47 4.85 -16.94
N VAL A 23 -1.46 4.70 -16.08
CA VAL A 23 -0.23 3.97 -16.38
C VAL A 23 -0.09 2.87 -15.36
N LYS A 24 0.12 1.66 -15.87
CA LYS A 24 0.57 0.53 -15.08
C LYS A 24 2.04 0.29 -15.36
N LEU A 25 2.84 0.19 -14.31
CA LEU A 25 4.26 -0.15 -14.39
C LEU A 25 4.49 -1.40 -13.56
N ASP A 26 4.79 -2.50 -14.24
CA ASP A 26 5.18 -3.73 -13.59
C ASP A 26 6.63 -3.63 -13.08
N PHE A 27 6.99 -4.47 -12.12
CA PHE A 27 8.39 -4.67 -11.75
C PHE A 27 9.20 -4.98 -13.01
N HIS A 28 10.39 -4.39 -13.10
CA HIS A 28 11.22 -4.49 -14.29
C HIS A 28 12.69 -4.41 -13.94
N ARG A 29 13.54 -4.84 -14.87
CA ARG A 29 14.99 -4.70 -14.68
C ARG A 29 15.42 -3.26 -14.90
N ARG A 30 16.48 -2.84 -14.22
CA ARG A 30 17.03 -1.48 -14.28
C ARG A 30 17.34 -1.03 -15.72
N GLU A 31 17.76 -1.93 -16.60
CA GLU A 31 18.14 -1.59 -17.98
C GLU A 31 16.95 -1.06 -18.79
N TRP A 32 15.71 -1.33 -18.34
CA TRP A 32 14.49 -0.84 -18.98
C TRP A 32 14.17 0.61 -18.59
N CYS A 33 14.82 1.16 -17.56
CA CYS A 33 14.72 2.56 -17.15
C CYS A 33 15.49 3.50 -18.10
N GLY A 34 15.34 3.33 -19.42
CA GLY A 34 16.09 4.04 -20.44
C GLY A 34 16.20 5.56 -20.20
N ARG A 35 17.19 6.22 -20.82
CA ARG A 35 17.49 7.65 -20.65
C ARG A 35 16.36 8.62 -21.04
N SER A 36 15.22 8.12 -21.53
CA SER A 36 14.11 8.90 -22.03
C SER A 36 13.17 9.36 -20.92
N LYS A 37 12.94 10.68 -20.84
CA LYS A 37 11.87 11.28 -20.02
C LYS A 37 10.53 11.00 -20.70
N LEU A 38 9.70 10.14 -20.10
CA LEU A 38 8.33 9.89 -20.58
C LEU A 38 7.37 10.82 -19.82
N HIS A 39 7.05 11.96 -20.42
CA HIS A 39 6.09 12.88 -19.83
C HIS A 39 4.65 12.55 -20.26
N ILE A 40 3.78 12.25 -19.30
CA ILE A 40 2.36 11.96 -19.52
C ILE A 40 1.56 13.07 -18.83
N PRO A 41 1.16 14.14 -19.56
CA PRO A 41 0.63 15.36 -18.95
C PRO A 41 -0.73 15.18 -18.28
N ARG A 42 -1.49 14.16 -18.70
CA ARG A 42 -2.83 13.84 -18.17
C ARG A 42 -2.83 12.62 -17.25
N LEU A 43 -1.66 12.20 -16.76
CA LEU A 43 -1.55 11.07 -15.85
C LEU A 43 -2.38 11.36 -14.59
N HIS A 44 -3.41 10.55 -14.40
CA HIS A 44 -4.27 10.57 -13.23
C HIS A 44 -3.87 9.45 -12.28
N THR A 45 -3.87 8.21 -12.77
CA THR A 45 -3.58 7.02 -11.96
C THR A 45 -2.26 6.40 -12.39
N LEU A 46 -1.36 6.20 -11.43
CA LEU A 46 -0.16 5.38 -11.60
C LEU A 46 -0.28 4.15 -10.70
N ARG A 47 -0.34 2.97 -11.32
CA ARG A 47 -0.30 1.69 -10.63
C ARG A 47 1.08 1.06 -10.78
N LEU A 48 1.67 0.69 -9.66
CA LEU A 48 2.95 0.01 -9.60
C LEU A 48 2.73 -1.40 -9.09
N ASP A 49 3.03 -2.39 -9.93
CA ASP A 49 2.97 -3.80 -9.56
C ASP A 49 4.34 -4.22 -9.05
N LEU A 50 4.49 -4.11 -7.73
CA LEU A 50 5.71 -4.39 -7.01
C LEU A 50 5.88 -5.89 -6.83
N LEU A 51 7.12 -6.36 -6.98
CA LEU A 51 7.49 -7.71 -6.59
C LEU A 51 7.76 -7.70 -5.09
N THR A 52 7.04 -8.50 -4.31
CA THR A 52 7.35 -8.68 -2.89
C THR A 52 8.33 -9.83 -2.71
N CYS A 53 9.50 -9.54 -2.18
CA CYS A 53 10.45 -10.55 -1.68
C CYS A 53 10.68 -10.32 -0.18
N GLY A 54 11.50 -11.13 0.49
CA GLY A 54 11.78 -10.91 1.92
C GLY A 54 12.51 -9.60 2.26
N LEU A 55 12.94 -8.79 1.28
CA LEU A 55 13.41 -7.41 1.52
C LEU A 55 12.24 -6.42 1.61
N GLY A 56 11.05 -6.78 1.13
CA GLY A 56 9.90 -5.90 0.99
C GLY A 56 9.40 -5.81 -0.45
N PRO A 57 8.51 -4.86 -0.73
CA PRO A 57 8.08 -4.50 -2.08
C PRO A 57 9.23 -3.88 -2.89
N VAL A 58 9.42 -4.33 -4.13
CA VAL A 58 10.52 -3.93 -5.00
C VAL A 58 10.01 -3.64 -6.41
N LEU A 59 10.46 -2.52 -6.99
CA LEU A 59 10.21 -2.17 -8.39
C LEU A 59 11.31 -2.72 -9.33
N HIS A 60 12.57 -2.68 -8.88
CA HIS A 60 13.73 -3.22 -9.62
C HIS A 60 14.23 -4.52 -9.02
N GLY A 61 13.88 -5.65 -9.61
CA GLY A 61 14.37 -6.95 -9.14
C GLY A 61 15.87 -7.14 -9.39
N LEU A 62 16.59 -7.68 -8.39
CA LEU A 62 17.90 -8.36 -8.53
C LEU A 62 19.11 -7.50 -8.95
N THR A 63 19.07 -6.17 -8.81
CA THR A 63 20.22 -5.28 -9.08
C THR A 63 20.54 -4.41 -7.86
N ASP A 64 21.79 -3.92 -7.73
CA ASP A 64 22.27 -3.03 -6.67
C ASP A 64 21.17 -2.05 -6.21
N SER A 65 20.82 -2.14 -4.92
CA SER A 65 19.65 -1.54 -4.26
C SER A 65 19.54 -0.01 -4.37
N GLU A 66 20.56 0.66 -4.90
CA GLU A 66 20.65 2.11 -5.01
C GLU A 66 20.08 2.68 -6.33
N ALA A 67 19.77 1.83 -7.30
CA ALA A 67 19.34 2.28 -8.62
C ALA A 67 17.87 2.73 -8.67
N GLN A 68 17.64 4.05 -8.66
CA GLN A 68 16.31 4.65 -8.80
C GLN A 68 15.74 4.57 -10.23
N CYS A 69 14.43 4.35 -10.35
CA CYS A 69 13.70 4.36 -11.61
C CYS A 69 13.61 5.77 -12.20
N SER A 70 14.27 5.97 -13.35
CA SER A 70 14.28 7.25 -14.06
C SER A 70 12.91 7.65 -14.62
N LEU A 71 12.09 6.66 -14.98
CA LEU A 71 10.74 6.86 -15.51
C LEU A 71 9.83 7.53 -14.47
N LEU A 72 9.88 7.05 -13.22
CA LEU A 72 9.08 7.58 -12.13
C LEU A 72 9.35 9.06 -11.83
N LYS A 73 10.58 9.54 -12.08
CA LYS A 73 10.94 10.97 -11.89
C LYS A 73 10.10 11.93 -12.74
N SER A 74 9.51 11.45 -13.83
CA SER A 74 8.68 12.26 -14.73
C SER A 74 7.17 12.12 -14.50
N PHE A 75 6.77 11.21 -13.61
CA PHE A 75 5.37 10.98 -13.27
C PHE A 75 4.95 11.83 -12.07
N GLN A 76 3.73 12.32 -12.16
CA GLN A 76 3.11 13.22 -11.19
C GLN A 76 1.64 12.80 -11.06
N PRO A 77 1.37 11.58 -10.52
CA PRO A 77 0.03 11.04 -10.46
C PRO A 77 -0.84 11.78 -9.44
N VAL A 78 -2.15 11.78 -9.67
CA VAL A 78 -3.16 12.20 -8.70
C VAL A 78 -3.53 11.04 -7.78
N LYS A 79 -3.52 9.81 -8.31
CA LYS A 79 -3.79 8.56 -7.62
C LYS A 79 -2.60 7.62 -7.76
N LEU A 80 -1.98 7.23 -6.64
CA LEU A 80 -0.89 6.27 -6.61
C LEU A 80 -1.40 4.95 -6.06
N VAL A 81 -1.21 3.87 -6.82
CA VAL A 81 -1.57 2.50 -6.42
C VAL A 81 -0.29 1.69 -6.28
N LEU A 82 -0.06 1.13 -5.08
CA LEU A 82 1.05 0.25 -4.76
C LEU A 82 0.51 -1.18 -4.62
N PHE A 83 0.55 -1.93 -5.71
CA PHE A 83 0.14 -3.34 -5.73
C PHE A 83 1.32 -4.22 -5.32
N GLY A 84 1.11 -5.13 -4.38
CA GLY A 84 2.21 -5.89 -3.76
C GLY A 84 2.81 -5.18 -2.55
N ALA A 85 2.08 -4.21 -1.98
CA ALA A 85 2.39 -3.65 -0.66
C ALA A 85 2.28 -4.74 0.42
N SER A 86 3.01 -4.58 1.53
CA SER A 86 2.99 -5.53 2.64
C SER A 86 2.51 -4.87 3.93
N LEU A 87 1.73 -5.56 4.75
CA LEU A 87 1.27 -5.03 6.05
C LEU A 87 2.42 -4.80 7.05
N ASN A 88 3.49 -5.57 6.93
CA ASN A 88 4.62 -5.51 7.84
C ASN A 88 5.82 -4.70 7.28
N ASN A 89 5.84 -4.35 5.99
CA ASN A 89 6.90 -3.55 5.37
C ASN A 89 6.27 -2.40 4.59
N ILE A 90 6.13 -1.26 5.27
CA ILE A 90 5.40 -0.10 4.80
C ILE A 90 6.36 1.08 4.74
N GLY A 91 6.67 1.53 3.54
CA GLY A 91 7.52 2.69 3.35
C GLY A 91 7.17 3.47 2.08
N PRO A 92 7.56 4.75 2.01
CA PRO A 92 7.30 5.62 0.85
C PRO A 92 8.13 5.28 -0.37
N PHE A 93 9.25 4.57 -0.20
CA PHE A 93 10.19 4.34 -1.29
C PHE A 93 10.58 2.86 -1.38
N PRO A 94 9.71 2.01 -1.97
CA PRO A 94 10.09 0.65 -2.34
C PRO A 94 11.42 0.63 -3.10
N ILE A 95 12.20 -0.45 -3.00
CA ILE A 95 13.52 -0.52 -3.68
C ILE A 95 13.34 -0.25 -5.18
N GLY A 96 14.11 0.71 -5.71
CA GLY A 96 13.97 1.21 -7.08
C GLY A 96 13.12 2.48 -7.23
N PHE A 97 12.49 3.00 -6.17
CA PHE A 97 11.83 4.31 -6.21
C PHE A 97 12.81 5.48 -6.21
N PRO A 98 12.43 6.64 -6.79
CA PRO A 98 13.14 7.88 -6.55
C PRO A 98 12.98 8.32 -5.07
N THR A 99 14.07 8.28 -4.30
CA THR A 99 14.09 8.57 -2.86
C THR A 99 14.33 10.04 -2.51
N THR A 100 14.62 10.90 -3.48
CA THR A 100 14.90 12.31 -3.19
C THR A 100 13.61 13.12 -3.09
N GLU A 101 13.39 13.80 -1.97
CA GLU A 101 12.28 14.76 -1.77
C GLU A 101 12.18 15.79 -2.91
N LYS A 102 13.32 16.13 -3.52
CA LYS A 102 13.42 17.01 -4.69
C LYS A 102 12.70 16.51 -5.95
N ALA A 103 12.29 15.25 -6.00
CA ALA A 103 11.56 14.70 -7.14
C ALA A 103 10.08 15.12 -7.17
N GLY A 104 9.54 15.64 -6.05
CA GLY A 104 8.15 16.11 -5.97
C GLY A 104 7.12 15.04 -6.34
N PHE A 105 7.47 13.75 -6.27
CA PHE A 105 6.65 12.66 -6.78
C PHE A 105 5.29 12.58 -6.10
N TYR A 106 5.26 12.89 -4.80
CA TYR A 106 4.07 12.87 -3.97
C TYR A 106 3.28 14.20 -3.98
N ASP A 107 3.79 15.27 -4.61
CA ASP A 107 3.23 16.63 -4.52
C ASP A 107 1.79 16.74 -5.05
N LYS A 108 1.42 15.87 -5.99
CA LYS A 108 0.08 15.84 -6.61
C LYS A 108 -0.79 14.69 -6.13
N VAL A 109 -0.27 13.80 -5.30
CA VAL A 109 -1.00 12.61 -4.85
C VAL A 109 -2.13 13.06 -3.92
N GLU A 110 -3.37 12.83 -4.37
CA GLU A 110 -4.60 13.06 -3.61
C GLU A 110 -5.17 11.76 -3.05
N LYS A 111 -4.93 10.62 -3.71
CA LYS A 111 -5.34 9.29 -3.25
C LYS A 111 -4.16 8.32 -3.27
N LEU A 112 -3.90 7.67 -2.13
CA LEU A 112 -2.90 6.63 -2.00
C LEU A 112 -3.59 5.29 -1.73
N VAL A 113 -3.32 4.28 -2.56
CA VAL A 113 -3.95 2.95 -2.45
C VAL A 113 -2.87 1.90 -2.29
N PHE A 114 -2.94 1.16 -1.19
CA PHE A 114 -2.12 -0.03 -0.95
C PHE A 114 -2.95 -1.25 -1.26
N ILE A 115 -2.52 -2.06 -2.23
CA ILE A 115 -3.14 -3.36 -2.50
C ILE A 115 -2.19 -4.42 -1.94
N VAL A 116 -2.67 -5.10 -0.91
CA VAL A 116 -1.91 -6.06 -0.10
C VAL A 116 -2.39 -7.47 -0.44
N PRO A 117 -1.78 -8.14 -1.43
CA PRO A 117 -2.08 -9.54 -1.72
C PRO A 117 -1.52 -10.47 -0.63
N SER A 118 -2.01 -11.70 -0.56
CA SER A 118 -1.31 -12.78 0.14
C SER A 118 0.04 -13.03 -0.53
N ILE A 119 1.09 -13.13 0.27
CA ILE A 119 2.46 -13.38 -0.20
C ILE A 119 3.04 -14.59 0.53
N ASN A 120 3.95 -15.32 -0.10
CA ASN A 120 4.58 -16.49 0.53
C ASN A 120 5.77 -16.12 1.44
N PHE A 121 6.39 -14.97 1.18
CA PHE A 121 7.58 -14.50 1.89
C PHE A 121 7.21 -13.45 2.92
N THR A 122 7.82 -13.52 4.11
CA THR A 122 7.68 -12.50 5.15
C THR A 122 8.77 -11.46 4.94
N PRO A 123 8.45 -10.24 4.46
CA PRO A 123 9.48 -9.21 4.39
C PRO A 123 9.88 -8.76 5.80
N ASN A 124 11.08 -8.18 5.91
CA ASN A 124 11.51 -7.52 7.15
C ASN A 124 10.45 -6.54 7.63
N THR A 125 10.19 -6.53 8.95
CA THR A 125 9.22 -5.59 9.50
C THR A 125 9.83 -4.20 9.57
N MET A 126 9.26 -3.28 8.82
CA MET A 126 9.74 -1.91 8.71
C MET A 126 8.56 -0.97 8.50
N PHE A 127 8.56 0.14 9.23
CA PHE A 127 7.73 1.29 8.93
C PHE A 127 8.65 2.49 8.72
N GLU A 128 8.53 3.14 7.57
CA GLU A 128 9.18 4.41 7.28
C GLU A 128 8.11 5.49 7.06
N PRO A 129 8.27 6.67 7.68
CA PRO A 129 7.33 7.77 7.50
C PRO A 129 7.35 8.26 6.05
N PHE A 130 6.18 8.58 5.50
CA PHE A 130 6.09 9.16 4.16
C PHE A 130 6.56 10.62 4.16
N PRO A 131 7.09 11.15 3.04
CA PRO A 131 7.32 12.58 2.91
C PRO A 131 5.99 13.34 3.04
N PRO A 132 6.00 14.65 3.38
CA PRO A 132 4.78 15.44 3.50
C PRO A 132 3.92 15.41 2.22
N MET A 133 2.68 14.92 2.33
CA MET A 133 1.73 14.83 1.22
C MET A 133 0.59 15.84 1.38
N LYS A 134 0.88 17.12 1.13
CA LYS A 134 -0.05 18.24 1.40
C LYS A 134 -1.40 18.16 0.68
N LYS A 135 -1.50 17.40 -0.41
CA LYS A 135 -2.74 17.23 -1.19
C LYS A 135 -3.46 15.92 -0.92
N LEU A 136 -2.93 15.06 -0.07
CA LEU A 136 -3.52 13.76 0.22
C LEU A 136 -4.88 13.95 0.90
N LYS A 137 -5.91 13.39 0.29
CA LYS A 137 -7.31 13.45 0.75
C LYS A 137 -7.83 12.10 1.22
N GLN A 138 -7.21 11.00 0.80
CA GLN A 138 -7.67 9.66 1.15
C GLN A 138 -6.52 8.65 1.08
N VAL A 139 -6.50 7.73 2.04
CA VAL A 139 -5.68 6.51 2.00
C VAL A 139 -6.59 5.29 1.98
N VAL A 140 -6.30 4.33 1.11
CA VAL A 140 -7.03 3.07 1.00
C VAL A 140 -6.08 1.92 1.19
N TRP A 141 -6.44 0.97 2.06
CA TRP A 141 -5.75 -0.30 2.25
C TRP A 141 -6.67 -1.42 1.81
N ILE A 142 -6.29 -2.16 0.77
CA ILE A 142 -7.05 -3.28 0.23
C ILE A 142 -6.37 -4.57 0.63
N ILE A 143 -7.00 -5.31 1.56
CA ILE A 143 -6.60 -6.67 1.89
C ILE A 143 -7.12 -7.59 0.78
N TYR A 144 -6.22 -7.95 -0.13
CA TYR A 144 -6.59 -8.52 -1.42
C TYR A 144 -6.49 -10.05 -1.39
N THR A 145 -7.61 -10.71 -1.64
CA THR A 145 -7.70 -12.13 -2.00
C THR A 145 -8.17 -12.23 -3.46
N ALA A 146 -7.85 -13.31 -4.17
CA ALA A 146 -8.31 -13.47 -5.54
C ALA A 146 -9.82 -13.76 -5.61
N LEU A 147 -10.37 -14.43 -4.59
CA LEU A 147 -11.79 -14.75 -4.46
C LEU A 147 -12.35 -14.38 -3.06
N PRO A 148 -13.67 -14.11 -2.96
CA PRO A 148 -14.37 -13.97 -1.69
C PRO A 148 -14.50 -15.30 -0.93
N GLY A 149 -14.53 -15.22 0.40
CA GLY A 149 -15.02 -16.30 1.28
C GLY A 149 -13.93 -17.12 1.98
N PRO A 150 -14.32 -18.14 2.78
CA PRO A 150 -13.42 -18.88 3.67
C PRO A 150 -12.39 -19.76 2.95
N LYS A 151 -12.60 -20.01 1.66
CA LYS A 151 -11.70 -20.84 0.84
C LYS A 151 -10.39 -20.13 0.53
N GLU A 152 -10.40 -18.81 0.53
CA GLU A 152 -9.24 -17.99 0.27
C GLU A 152 -9.16 -16.86 1.31
N THR A 153 -8.42 -17.13 2.38
CA THR A 153 -8.11 -16.13 3.40
C THR A 153 -6.79 -15.44 3.08
N TRP A 154 -6.71 -14.16 3.43
CA TRP A 154 -5.46 -13.41 3.35
C TRP A 154 -4.49 -13.91 4.44
N LYS A 155 -3.23 -14.18 4.07
CA LYS A 155 -2.21 -14.72 4.99
C LYS A 155 -0.92 -13.91 4.93
N PHE A 156 -0.26 -13.80 6.09
CA PHE A 156 1.13 -13.39 6.12
C PHE A 156 2.00 -14.43 5.40
N GLY A 157 3.07 -13.95 4.77
CA GLY A 157 4.13 -14.84 4.33
C GLY A 157 4.71 -15.59 5.52
N THR A 158 5.15 -16.82 5.27
CA THR A 158 5.71 -17.74 6.27
C THR A 158 7.18 -18.06 6.01
N HIS A 159 7.73 -17.64 4.87
CA HIS A 159 9.11 -17.93 4.48
C HIS A 159 10.00 -16.69 4.63
N SER A 160 11.08 -16.81 5.40
CA SER A 160 12.14 -15.79 5.42
C SER A 160 13.04 -15.96 4.19
N ILE A 161 13.68 -14.88 3.72
CA ILE A 161 14.70 -14.96 2.65
C ILE A 161 15.90 -15.82 3.06
N HIS A 162 16.22 -15.87 4.35
CA HIS A 162 17.41 -16.53 4.87
C HIS A 162 17.17 -18.00 5.27
N GLY A 163 15.97 -18.55 5.05
CA GLY A 163 15.63 -19.94 5.38
C GLY A 163 15.49 -20.23 6.88
N GLU A 164 15.93 -19.33 7.76
CA GLU A 164 15.76 -19.45 9.20
C GLU A 164 14.45 -18.80 9.67
N GLY A 165 13.72 -19.51 10.53
CA GLY A 165 12.34 -19.29 10.93
C GLY A 165 12.06 -18.04 11.79
N PHE A 166 12.68 -16.91 11.50
CA PHE A 166 12.22 -15.63 12.03
C PHE A 166 11.08 -15.10 11.16
N SER A 167 9.88 -15.60 11.40
CA SER A 167 8.68 -14.83 11.06
C SER A 167 8.60 -13.73 12.13
N PRO A 168 8.81 -12.44 11.81
CA PRO A 168 8.34 -11.40 12.72
C PRO A 168 6.91 -11.76 13.08
N GLY A 169 6.65 -11.94 14.38
CA GLY A 169 5.38 -12.47 14.85
C GLY A 169 4.26 -11.64 14.25
N ILE A 170 3.14 -12.26 13.91
CA ILE A 170 1.97 -11.60 13.31
C ILE A 170 1.63 -10.28 14.02
N SER A 171 1.83 -10.24 15.34
CA SER A 171 1.73 -9.04 16.18
C SER A 171 2.58 -7.85 15.70
N MET A 172 3.84 -8.06 15.28
CA MET A 172 4.71 -6.99 14.78
C MET A 172 4.25 -6.46 13.41
N GLY A 173 3.66 -7.32 12.58
CA GLY A 173 3.09 -6.90 11.29
C GLY A 173 1.85 -6.03 11.49
N LEU A 174 0.91 -6.46 12.33
CA LEU A 174 -0.27 -5.66 12.68
C LEU A 174 0.11 -4.37 13.43
N PHE A 175 1.17 -4.41 14.24
CA PHE A 175 1.76 -3.24 14.86
C PHE A 175 2.22 -2.23 13.80
N ALA A 176 3.07 -2.64 12.84
CA ALA A 176 3.56 -1.76 11.78
C ALA A 176 2.41 -1.17 10.93
N PHE A 177 1.41 -2.00 10.61
CA PHE A 177 0.20 -1.56 9.93
C PHE A 177 -0.55 -0.49 10.72
N SER A 178 -0.74 -0.69 12.02
CA SER A 178 -1.40 0.27 12.90
C SER A 178 -0.61 1.58 12.98
N SER A 179 0.72 1.51 13.09
CA SER A 179 1.59 2.71 13.06
C SER A 179 1.48 3.47 11.73
N ALA A 180 1.42 2.77 10.60
CA ALA A 180 1.24 3.40 9.30
C ALA A 180 -0.11 4.10 9.15
N ILE A 181 -1.19 3.50 9.66
CA ILE A 181 -2.51 4.16 9.68
C ILE A 181 -2.48 5.39 10.59
N TRP A 182 -1.80 5.30 11.74
CA TRP A 182 -1.63 6.43 12.65
C TRP A 182 -0.90 7.58 11.95
N PHE A 183 0.17 7.31 11.22
CA PHE A 183 0.96 8.33 10.51
C PHE A 183 0.10 9.26 9.62
N PHE A 184 -0.96 8.73 8.99
CA PHE A 184 -1.86 9.52 8.15
C PHE A 184 -2.94 10.29 8.95
N GLN A 185 -2.60 10.84 10.12
CA GLN A 185 -3.54 11.62 10.93
C GLN A 185 -4.17 12.77 10.12
N GLY A 186 -5.45 13.02 10.35
CA GLY A 186 -6.21 14.05 9.62
C GLY A 186 -6.60 13.68 8.19
N VAL A 187 -6.13 12.54 7.67
CA VAL A 187 -6.55 12.00 6.36
C VAL A 187 -7.51 10.82 6.59
N PRO A 188 -8.68 10.81 5.94
CA PRO A 188 -9.59 9.65 5.94
C PRO A 188 -8.89 8.38 5.45
N VAL A 189 -9.09 7.29 6.20
CA VAL A 189 -8.54 5.96 5.86
C VAL A 189 -9.68 4.99 5.59
N THR A 190 -9.62 4.26 4.48
CA THR A 190 -10.53 3.15 4.18
C THR A 190 -9.76 1.84 4.20
N ILE A 191 -10.18 0.90 5.02
CA ILE A 191 -9.63 -0.45 5.08
C ILE A 191 -10.66 -1.40 4.44
N VAL A 192 -10.31 -1.92 3.27
CA VAL A 192 -11.15 -2.79 2.46
C VAL A 192 -10.81 -4.24 2.76
N ASN A 193 -11.86 -5.02 3.01
CA ASN A 193 -11.83 -6.47 3.13
C ASN A 193 -11.00 -6.99 4.32
N ALA A 194 -10.95 -6.25 5.43
CA ALA A 194 -10.17 -6.64 6.61
C ALA A 194 -10.60 -8.00 7.19
N GLY A 195 -11.89 -8.34 7.13
CA GLY A 195 -12.41 -9.64 7.58
C GLY A 195 -11.94 -10.84 6.76
N SER A 196 -11.30 -10.63 5.59
CA SER A 196 -10.72 -11.71 4.79
C SER A 196 -9.42 -12.27 5.36
N MET A 197 -8.81 -11.61 6.34
CA MET A 197 -7.60 -12.12 7.00
C MET A 197 -7.84 -13.50 7.63
N ASP A 198 -6.79 -14.33 7.60
CA ASP A 198 -6.82 -15.65 8.21
C ASP A 198 -7.04 -15.56 9.73
N ARG A 199 -7.88 -16.45 10.26
CA ARG A 199 -8.22 -16.49 11.70
C ARG A 199 -7.01 -16.55 12.63
N SER A 200 -5.91 -17.17 12.19
CA SER A 200 -4.70 -17.28 12.98
C SER A 200 -4.03 -15.93 13.25
N ILE A 201 -4.31 -14.91 12.42
CA ILE A 201 -3.76 -13.56 12.56
C ILE A 201 -4.28 -12.88 13.82
N VAL A 202 -5.54 -13.13 14.15
CA VAL A 202 -6.24 -12.56 15.30
C VAL A 202 -6.50 -13.57 16.41
N GLN A 203 -5.83 -14.73 16.35
CA GLN A 203 -5.92 -15.82 17.33
C GLN A 203 -7.34 -16.37 17.52
N GLU A 204 -8.11 -16.43 16.43
CA GLU A 204 -9.47 -16.97 16.43
C GLU A 204 -9.50 -18.45 16.03
N THR A 205 -10.43 -19.21 16.63
CA THR A 205 -10.58 -20.65 16.36
C THR A 205 -11.32 -20.93 15.06
N GLU A 206 -12.25 -20.07 14.67
CA GLU A 206 -13.04 -20.18 13.44
C GLU A 206 -12.95 -18.89 12.62
N TRP A 207 -13.06 -19.04 11.29
CA TRP A 207 -13.10 -17.88 10.40
C TRP A 207 -14.54 -17.40 10.25
N HIS A 208 -14.77 -16.14 10.61
CA HIS A 208 -16.03 -15.42 10.40
C HIS A 208 -15.69 -13.97 10.07
N TYR A 209 -16.08 -13.48 8.89
CA TYR A 209 -15.65 -12.18 8.37
C TYR A 209 -15.80 -11.04 9.40
N ASP A 210 -17.01 -10.88 9.95
CA ASP A 210 -17.31 -9.78 10.90
C ASP A 210 -16.50 -9.89 12.19
N LYS A 211 -16.24 -11.12 12.65
CA LYS A 211 -15.45 -11.38 13.86
C LYS A 211 -13.98 -11.02 13.63
N ILE A 212 -13.42 -11.41 12.49
CA ILE A 212 -12.03 -11.09 12.13
C ILE A 212 -11.88 -9.58 11.97
N GLU A 213 -12.80 -8.91 11.27
CA GLU A 213 -12.77 -7.45 11.11
C GLU A 213 -12.81 -6.74 12.48
N ALA A 214 -13.72 -7.14 13.36
CA ALA A 214 -13.83 -6.59 14.71
C ALA A 214 -12.53 -6.76 15.50
N LYS A 215 -11.85 -7.90 15.37
CA LYS A 215 -10.56 -8.15 16.03
C LYS A 215 -9.42 -7.31 15.47
N ILE A 216 -9.39 -7.07 14.16
CA ILE A 216 -8.42 -6.16 13.55
C ILE A 216 -8.65 -4.73 14.05
N ARG A 217 -9.91 -4.30 14.13
CA ARG A 217 -10.27 -3.00 14.70
C ARG A 217 -9.80 -2.86 16.15
N GLU A 218 -10.10 -3.87 16.98
CA GLU A 218 -9.66 -3.92 18.39
C GLU A 218 -8.13 -3.87 18.51
N HIS A 219 -7.41 -4.55 17.61
CA HIS A 219 -5.95 -4.52 17.60
C HIS A 219 -5.39 -3.13 17.29
N ILE A 220 -5.90 -2.46 16.27
CA ILE A 220 -5.46 -1.09 15.90
C ILE A 220 -5.70 -0.12 17.06
N GLU A 221 -6.88 -0.19 17.68
CA GLU A 221 -7.23 0.65 18.82
C GLU A 221 -6.29 0.41 20.03
N LYS A 222 -6.07 -0.86 20.41
CA LYS A 222 -5.14 -1.23 21.49
C LYS A 222 -3.71 -0.80 21.20
N ALA A 223 -3.26 -0.95 19.96
CA ALA A 223 -1.95 -0.52 19.53
C ALA A 223 -1.75 0.99 19.78
N TRP A 224 -2.75 1.82 19.46
CA TRP A 224 -2.66 3.27 19.64
C TRP A 224 -2.85 3.75 21.08
N LEU A 225 -3.56 2.98 21.91
CA LEU A 225 -3.61 3.23 23.35
C LEU A 225 -2.29 2.92 24.04
N THR A 226 -1.39 2.19 23.39
CA THR A 226 -0.08 1.85 23.96
C THR A 226 0.83 3.10 23.99
N PRO A 227 1.41 3.49 25.15
CA PRO A 227 2.05 4.79 25.33
C PRO A 227 3.16 5.16 24.33
N TRP A 228 3.92 4.17 23.84
CA TRP A 228 5.05 4.41 22.93
C TRP A 228 4.64 4.45 21.44
N MET A 229 3.36 4.23 21.14
CA MET A 229 2.80 4.15 19.77
C MET A 229 2.08 5.44 19.36
N ALA A 230 1.46 6.15 20.32
CA ALA A 230 0.62 7.32 20.05
C ALA A 230 1.40 8.58 19.61
N MET A 231 2.74 8.54 19.60
CA MET A 231 3.56 9.75 19.67
C MET A 231 4.35 10.00 18.37
N PRO A 232 4.18 11.17 17.72
CA PRO A 232 5.19 11.71 16.84
C PRO A 232 6.51 11.86 17.60
N ARG A 233 7.62 11.47 16.98
CA ARG A 233 8.98 11.46 17.57
C ARG A 233 9.47 12.86 18.02
N GLU A 234 8.78 13.92 17.63
CA GLU A 234 9.08 15.31 18.01
C GLU A 234 8.37 15.76 19.30
N GLU A 235 7.33 15.06 19.77
CA GLU A 235 6.56 15.43 20.98
C GLU A 235 7.05 14.71 22.25
N THR A 236 7.95 13.74 22.13
CA THR A 236 8.51 13.01 23.29
C THR A 236 9.36 13.87 24.23
N ASN A 237 9.77 15.07 23.81
CA ASN A 237 10.57 15.98 24.64
C ASN A 237 9.73 16.91 25.52
N ASN A 238 8.42 16.99 25.33
CA ASN A 238 7.49 17.77 26.16
C ASN A 238 6.59 16.82 26.96
N MET A 239 7.19 15.86 27.66
CA MET A 239 6.50 14.98 28.62
C MET A 239 6.02 15.78 29.84
N GLU A 240 4.96 16.55 29.67
CA GLU A 240 3.95 16.68 30.71
C GLU A 240 2.91 15.58 30.44
N GLU A 241 2.47 14.91 31.50
CA GLU A 241 1.55 13.78 31.48
C GLU A 241 0.33 14.07 30.56
N GLU A 242 0.33 13.53 29.34
CA GLU A 242 -0.91 13.46 28.58
C GLU A 242 -1.85 12.57 29.40
N HIS A 243 -2.83 13.20 30.05
CA HIS A 243 -3.86 12.51 30.82
C HIS A 243 -4.44 11.38 29.96
N GLU A 244 -4.50 10.16 30.51
CA GLU A 244 -4.99 8.95 29.82
C GLU A 244 -6.30 9.22 29.05
N GLU A 245 -7.20 10.02 29.62
CA GLU A 245 -8.47 10.43 29.02
C GLU A 245 -8.30 11.17 27.68
N VAL A 246 -7.30 12.06 27.55
CA VAL A 246 -7.01 12.80 26.32
C VAL A 246 -6.52 11.84 25.23
N ARG A 247 -5.64 10.90 25.58
CA ARG A 247 -5.15 9.87 24.65
C ARG A 247 -6.28 8.96 24.19
N VAL A 248 -7.13 8.49 25.11
CA VAL A 248 -8.29 7.64 24.79
C VAL A 248 -9.24 8.36 23.84
N GLU A 249 -9.56 9.62 24.11
CA GLU A 249 -10.45 10.41 23.25
C GLU A 249 -9.85 10.67 21.87
N ARG A 250 -8.54 10.96 21.78
CA ARG A 250 -7.83 11.11 20.49
C ARG A 250 -7.86 9.82 19.68
N VAL A 251 -7.64 8.67 20.32
CA VAL A 251 -7.72 7.35 19.68
C VAL A 251 -9.15 7.09 19.19
N ARG A 252 -10.16 7.38 20.01
CA ARG A 252 -11.58 7.24 19.66
C ARG A 252 -11.93 8.05 18.41
N GLN A 253 -11.60 9.35 18.40
CA GLN A 253 -11.81 10.23 17.25
C GLN A 253 -11.06 9.74 16.00
N ARG A 254 -9.82 9.25 16.17
CA ARG A 254 -9.08 8.69 15.05
C ARG A 254 -9.74 7.43 14.51
N MET A 255 -10.22 6.52 15.36
CA MET A 255 -10.92 5.30 14.95
C MET A 255 -12.23 5.60 14.21
N GLU A 256 -12.97 6.66 14.58
CA GLU A 256 -14.16 7.13 13.86
C GLU A 256 -13.85 7.59 12.43
N SER A 257 -12.63 8.09 12.18
CA SER A 257 -12.18 8.50 10.83
C SER A 257 -11.79 7.35 9.91
N ILE A 258 -11.79 6.10 10.42
CA ILE A 258 -11.45 4.90 9.64
C ILE A 258 -12.72 4.16 9.23
N ARG A 259 -12.92 4.05 7.92
CA ARG A 259 -14.02 3.26 7.34
C ARG A 259 -13.53 1.84 7.04
N PHE A 260 -14.21 0.84 7.57
CA PHE A 260 -14.00 -0.56 7.20
C PHE A 260 -15.12 -0.96 6.26
N VAL A 261 -14.78 -1.59 5.14
CA VAL A 261 -15.74 -1.96 4.10
C VAL A 261 -15.41 -3.33 3.53
N THR A 262 -16.42 -4.02 3.00
CA THR A 262 -16.20 -5.23 2.20
C THR A 262 -15.69 -4.87 0.81
N MET A 263 -15.05 -5.81 0.10
CA MET A 263 -14.66 -5.59 -1.31
C MET A 263 -15.86 -5.26 -2.21
N PRO A 264 -17.01 -5.98 -2.14
CA PRO A 264 -18.19 -5.63 -2.95
C PRO A 264 -18.73 -4.22 -2.65
N GLU A 265 -18.67 -3.77 -1.40
CA GLU A 265 -19.05 -2.39 -1.06
C GLU A 265 -18.10 -1.37 -1.69
N TYR A 266 -16.79 -1.58 -1.55
CA TYR A 266 -15.76 -0.72 -2.15
C TYR A 266 -15.94 -0.58 -3.67
N LEU A 267 -16.14 -1.70 -4.37
CA LEU A 267 -16.33 -1.74 -5.82
C LEU A 267 -17.59 -1.01 -6.30
N ARG A 268 -18.60 -0.84 -5.43
CA ARG A 268 -19.83 -0.10 -5.75
C ARG A 268 -19.73 1.38 -5.45
N THR A 269 -18.99 1.78 -4.41
CA THR A 269 -18.99 3.17 -3.92
C THR A 269 -17.80 4.00 -4.37
N GLU A 270 -16.69 3.37 -4.77
CA GLU A 270 -15.43 4.05 -5.04
C GLU A 270 -14.99 3.92 -6.50
N ASP A 271 -14.28 4.93 -7.00
CA ASP A 271 -13.59 4.85 -8.30
C ASP A 271 -12.35 3.96 -8.17
N TRP A 272 -12.50 2.69 -8.52
CA TRP A 272 -11.44 1.69 -8.56
C TRP A 272 -10.70 1.67 -9.91
N GLU A 273 -10.97 2.59 -10.85
CA GLU A 273 -10.31 2.60 -12.15
C GLU A 273 -8.78 2.73 -11.99
N GLY A 274 -8.06 1.81 -12.64
CA GLY A 274 -6.60 1.69 -12.54
C GLY A 274 -6.07 1.03 -11.26
N GLU A 275 -6.93 0.70 -10.29
CA GLU A 275 -6.56 -0.11 -9.11
C GLU A 275 -6.67 -1.59 -9.41
N LEU A 276 -7.78 -2.01 -10.02
CA LEU A 276 -8.12 -3.40 -10.33
C LEU A 276 -8.52 -3.53 -11.80
N SER A 277 -8.28 -4.69 -12.41
CA SER A 277 -8.76 -5.04 -13.73
C SER A 277 -10.22 -5.51 -13.69
N GLN A 278 -10.92 -5.42 -14.82
CA GLN A 278 -12.31 -5.90 -14.92
C GLN A 278 -12.46 -7.38 -14.57
N ASN A 279 -11.45 -8.21 -14.86
CA ASN A 279 -11.48 -9.63 -14.52
C ASN A 279 -11.37 -9.86 -13.01
N GLU A 280 -10.52 -9.09 -12.32
CA GLU A 280 -10.42 -9.12 -10.86
C GLU A 280 -11.75 -8.68 -10.24
N VAL A 281 -12.37 -7.60 -10.74
CA VAL A 281 -13.66 -7.10 -10.24
C VAL A 281 -14.81 -8.09 -10.44
N LYS A 282 -14.86 -8.79 -11.58
CA LYS A 282 -15.88 -9.81 -11.84
C LYS A 282 -15.88 -10.93 -10.81
N GLY A 283 -14.69 -11.38 -10.36
CA GLY A 283 -14.56 -12.41 -9.34
C GLY A 283 -15.17 -12.06 -7.97
N TRP A 284 -15.51 -10.79 -7.75
CA TRP A 284 -16.15 -10.27 -6.54
C TRP A 284 -17.62 -9.85 -6.72
N SER A 285 -18.12 -9.89 -7.96
CA SER A 285 -19.46 -9.40 -8.32
C SER A 285 -20.47 -10.52 -8.58
N ASP A 286 -20.00 -11.77 -8.59
CA ASP A 286 -20.81 -13.01 -8.73
C ASP A 286 -21.18 -13.57 -7.34
#